data_AF-A0A3T1CA10-F1
#
_entry.id   AF-A0A3T1CA10-F1
#
_cell.length_a   1.000
_cell.length_b   1.000
_cell.length_c   1.000
_cell.angle_alpha   90.00
_cell.angle_beta   90.00
_cell.angle_gamma   90.00
#
_symmetry.space_group_name_H-M   'P 1'
#
loop_
_entity.id
_entity.type
_entity.pdbx_description
1 polymer ?
#
loop_
_entity_poly.entity_id
_entity_poly.type
_entity_poly.pdbx_seq_one_letter_code
_entity_poly.pdbx_strand_id
1 'polypeptide(L)'
;MNPSSSISIEHLPNEVLTSILEYCPRPALLRVSTRWRHLLATEVMPSLYKQIGKVHVPQGNDSEQAFILDRIYKLESGLPEIAKVNAIFKQIFTLASSLSLR
;
A
#
# COMPACT_ATOMS: atom_id res chain seq x y z
N MET A 1 -31.04 -19.08 10.18
CA MET A 1 -29.83 -19.17 9.34
C MET A 1 -28.65 -19.05 10.28
N ASN A 2 -27.81 -20.08 10.41
CA ASN A 2 -26.56 -19.94 11.17
C ASN A 2 -25.61 -19.06 10.36
N PRO A 3 -25.04 -18.00 10.94
CA PRO A 3 -23.94 -17.32 10.29
C PRO A 3 -22.77 -18.30 10.33
N SER A 4 -22.38 -18.85 9.18
CA SER A 4 -21.13 -19.58 9.07
C SER A 4 -20.04 -18.62 9.54
N SER A 5 -19.52 -18.82 10.74
CA SER A 5 -18.43 -18.03 11.28
C SER A 5 -17.25 -18.20 10.33
N SER A 6 -16.97 -17.18 9.52
CA SER A 6 -15.79 -17.15 8.68
C SER A 6 -14.59 -17.03 9.61
N ILE A 7 -13.86 -18.12 9.80
CA ILE A 7 -12.56 -18.04 10.45
C ILE A 7 -11.61 -17.35 9.47
N SER A 8 -11.10 -16.18 9.83
CA SER A 8 -10.06 -15.53 9.02
C SER A 8 -8.82 -16.41 9.00
N ILE A 9 -8.10 -16.40 7.88
CA ILE A 9 -6.91 -17.22 7.66
C ILE A 9 -5.83 -17.00 8.73
N GLU A 10 -5.77 -15.80 9.31
CA GLU A 10 -4.87 -15.44 10.42
C GLU A 10 -5.13 -16.19 11.74
N HIS A 11 -6.30 -16.79 11.91
CA HIS A 11 -6.66 -17.56 13.12
C HIS A 11 -6.48 -19.06 12.94
N LEU A 12 -5.98 -19.52 11.78
CA LEU A 12 -5.72 -20.94 11.56
C LEU A 12 -4.45 -21.39 12.31
N PRO A 13 -4.41 -22.65 12.78
CA PRO A 13 -3.18 -23.24 13.29
C PRO A 13 -2.07 -23.21 12.24
N ASN A 14 -0.83 -23.04 12.69
CA ASN A 14 0.34 -22.94 11.79
C ASN A 14 0.47 -24.17 10.89
N GLU A 15 0.15 -25.36 11.41
CA GLU A 15 0.18 -26.62 10.66
C GLU A 15 -0.79 -26.59 9.47
N VAL A 16 -1.98 -26.02 9.66
CA VAL A 16 -3.01 -25.89 8.62
C VAL A 16 -2.58 -24.85 7.58
N LEU A 17 -2.00 -23.73 8.01
CA LEU A 17 -1.40 -22.72 7.11
C LEU A 17 -0.29 -23.34 6.26
N THR A 18 0.60 -24.13 6.87
CA THR A 18 1.67 -24.83 6.15
C THR A 18 1.11 -25.82 5.15
N SER A 19 0.13 -26.64 5.52
CA SER A 19 -0.53 -27.57 4.60
C SER A 19 -1.26 -26.84 3.46
N ILE A 20 -1.87 -25.68 3.72
CA ILE A 20 -2.46 -24.84 2.67
C ILE A 20 -1.36 -24.35 1.72
N LEU A 21 -0.22 -23.86 2.22
CA LEU A 21 0.87 -23.38 1.39
C LEU A 21 1.54 -24.50 0.58
N GLU A 22 1.58 -25.72 1.13
CA GLU A 22 2.14 -26.91 0.50
C GLU A 22 1.20 -27.50 -0.58
N TYR A 23 -0.10 -27.53 -0.29
CA TYR A 23 -1.12 -28.15 -1.15
C TYR A 23 -1.72 -27.16 -2.17
N CYS A 24 -1.65 -25.85 -1.92
CA CYS A 24 -2.01 -24.87 -2.92
C CYS A 24 -0.94 -24.92 -4.01
N PRO A 25 -1.29 -25.23 -5.27
CA PRO A 25 -0.29 -25.28 -6.32
C PRO A 25 0.41 -23.93 -6.37
N ARG A 26 1.74 -23.91 -6.23
CA ARG A 26 2.57 -22.69 -6.34
C ARG A 26 2.09 -21.71 -7.44
N PRO A 27 1.62 -22.18 -8.62
CA PRO A 27 0.99 -21.33 -9.63
C PRO A 27 -0.21 -20.49 -9.14
N ALA A 28 -1.10 -21.05 -8.30
CA ALA A 28 -2.27 -20.35 -7.78
C ALA A 28 -1.86 -19.23 -6.82
N LEU A 29 -0.95 -19.48 -5.89
CA LEU A 29 -0.40 -18.45 -4.99
C LEU A 29 0.38 -17.38 -5.75
N LEU A 30 1.18 -17.78 -6.75
CA LEU A 30 1.88 -16.85 -7.64
C LEU A 30 0.92 -15.99 -8.47
N ARG A 31 -0.19 -16.57 -8.95
CA ARG A 31 -1.22 -15.84 -9.70
C ARG A 31 -1.95 -14.85 -8.81
N VAL A 32 -2.30 -15.26 -7.59
CA VAL A 32 -2.91 -14.38 -6.59
C VAL A 32 -1.94 -13.24 -6.26
N SER A 33 -0.69 -13.53 -5.90
CA SER A 33 0.31 -12.50 -5.57
C SER A 33 0.60 -11.56 -6.74
N THR A 34 0.58 -12.04 -7.98
CA THR A 34 0.73 -11.22 -9.18
C THR A 34 -0.48 -10.31 -9.39
N ARG A 35 -1.69 -10.83 -9.20
CA ARG A 35 -2.92 -10.01 -9.24
C ARG A 35 -2.93 -8.94 -8.17
N TRP A 36 -2.54 -9.27 -6.94
CA TRP A 36 -2.42 -8.30 -5.85
C TRP A 36 -1.39 -7.21 -6.17
N ARG A 37 -0.20 -7.58 -6.66
CA ARG A 37 0.81 -6.61 -7.08
C ARG A 37 0.30 -5.69 -8.19
N HIS A 38 -0.43 -6.25 -9.16
CA HIS A 38 -1.07 -5.45 -10.20
C HIS A 38 -2.07 -4.45 -9.62
N LEU A 39 -3.05 -4.92 -8.83
CA LEU A 39 -4.06 -4.06 -8.20
C LEU A 39 -3.42 -2.98 -7.32
N LEU A 40 -2.38 -3.34 -6.57
CA LEU A 40 -1.62 -2.37 -5.78
C LEU A 40 -1.03 -1.27 -6.67
N ALA A 41 -0.38 -1.65 -7.78
CA ALA A 41 0.28 -0.70 -8.67
C ALA A 41 -0.70 0.15 -9.49
N THR A 42 -1.86 -0.39 -9.89
CA THR A 42 -2.75 0.26 -10.86
C THR A 42 -4.01 0.88 -10.26
N GLU A 43 -4.42 0.46 -9.06
CA GLU A 43 -5.65 0.95 -8.43
C GLU A 43 -5.36 1.58 -7.06
N VAL A 44 -4.71 0.83 -6.17
CA VAL A 44 -4.56 1.24 -4.77
C VAL A 44 -3.55 2.38 -4.61
N MET A 45 -2.34 2.23 -5.14
CA MET A 45 -1.28 3.23 -4.99
C MET A 45 -1.62 4.56 -5.69
N PRO A 46 -2.18 4.57 -6.92
CA PRO A 46 -2.67 5.79 -7.55
C PRO A 46 -3.72 6.50 -6.71
N SER A 47 -4.74 5.77 -6.24
CA SER A 47 -5.79 6.35 -5.40
C SER A 47 -5.21 6.91 -4.10
N LEU A 48 -4.31 6.17 -3.44
CA LEU A 48 -3.66 6.61 -2.20
C LEU A 48 -2.81 7.86 -2.42
N TYR A 49 -2.01 7.92 -3.48
CA TYR A 49 -1.21 9.09 -3.83
C TYR A 49 -2.10 10.33 -4.01
N LYS A 50 -3.25 10.17 -4.68
CA LYS A 50 -4.26 11.20 -4.86
C LYS A 50 -4.85 11.69 -3.54
N GLN A 51 -5.17 10.77 -2.62
CA GLN A 51 -5.68 11.14 -1.29
C GLN A 51 -4.63 11.88 -0.45
N ILE A 52 -3.37 11.47 -0.51
CA ILE A 52 -2.27 12.21 0.12
C ILE A 52 -2.22 13.64 -0.42
N GLY A 53 -2.38 13.81 -1.75
CA GLY A 53 -2.47 15.12 -2.40
C GLY A 53 -3.58 16.00 -1.82
N LYS A 54 -4.78 15.44 -1.68
CA LYS A 54 -5.94 16.15 -1.09
C LYS A 54 -5.73 16.54 0.37
N VAL A 55 -5.04 15.71 1.15
CA VAL A 55 -4.73 16.04 2.56
C VAL A 55 -3.76 17.21 2.64
N HIS A 56 -2.76 17.28 1.77
CA HIS A 56 -1.76 18.35 1.80
C HIS A 56 -2.24 19.64 1.12
N VAL A 57 -3.03 19.51 0.05
CA VAL A 57 -3.53 20.63 -0.75
C VAL A 57 -5.01 20.42 -1.10
N PRO A 58 -5.93 20.72 -0.18
CA PRO A 58 -7.36 20.42 -0.34
C PRO A 58 -8.05 21.12 -1.52
N GLN A 59 -7.53 22.28 -1.94
CA GLN A 59 -8.16 23.14 -2.96
C GLN A 59 -7.57 22.97 -4.37
N GLY A 60 -6.49 22.20 -4.51
CA GLY A 60 -5.82 22.00 -5.80
C GLY A 60 -6.44 20.87 -6.63
N ASN A 61 -6.28 20.94 -7.95
CA ASN A 61 -6.56 19.79 -8.81
C ASN A 61 -5.43 18.73 -8.72
N ASP A 62 -5.63 17.58 -9.36
CA ASP A 62 -4.70 16.45 -9.25
C ASP A 62 -3.26 16.78 -9.68
N SER A 63 -3.08 17.59 -10.73
CA SER A 63 -1.75 17.94 -11.24
C SER A 63 -1.05 18.95 -10.33
N GLU A 64 -1.80 19.92 -9.80
CA GLU A 64 -1.29 20.88 -8.82
C GLU A 64 -0.90 20.19 -7.50
N GLN A 65 -1.76 19.28 -7.01
CA GLN A 65 -1.47 18.45 -5.85
C GLN A 65 -0.19 17.63 -6.05
N ALA A 66 -0.06 16.94 -7.18
CA ALA A 66 1.12 16.14 -7.49
C ALA A 66 2.39 17.00 -7.57
N PHE A 67 2.31 18.18 -8.19
CA PHE A 67 3.45 19.10 -8.28
C PHE A 67 3.88 19.62 -6.90
N ILE A 68 2.93 19.95 -6.03
CA ILE A 68 3.22 20.41 -4.68
C ILE A 68 3.80 19.28 -3.83
N LEU A 69 3.28 18.06 -3.92
CA LEU A 69 3.85 16.89 -3.25
C LEU A 69 5.29 16.63 -3.69
N ASP A 70 5.57 16.69 -4.99
CA ASP A 70 6.92 16.52 -5.52
C ASP A 70 7.90 17.55 -4.92
N ARG A 71 7.44 18.79 -4.68
CA ARG A 71 8.24 19.81 -4.00
C ARG A 71 8.40 19.57 -2.50
N ILE A 72 7.32 19.25 -1.79
CA ILE A 72 7.34 19.05 -0.31
C ILE A 72 8.28 17.91 0.04
N TYR A 73 8.14 16.79 -0.66
CA TYR A 73 8.89 15.56 -0.38
C TYR A 73 10.15 15.42 -1.24
N LYS A 74 10.49 16.43 -2.05
CA LYS A 74 11.65 16.43 -2.96
C LYS A 74 11.73 15.15 -3.80
N LEU A 75 10.60 14.77 -4.40
CA LEU A 75 10.47 13.54 -5.19
C LEU A 75 11.10 13.74 -6.57
N GLU A 76 11.73 12.69 -7.10
CA GLU A 76 12.23 12.70 -8.47
C GLU A 76 11.07 12.74 -9.47
N SER A 77 11.27 13.49 -10.56
CA SER A 77 10.27 13.59 -11.63
C SER A 77 10.13 12.26 -12.37
N GLY A 78 8.90 11.95 -12.80
CA GLY A 78 8.62 10.73 -13.57
C GLY A 78 8.61 9.43 -12.77
N LEU A 79 8.78 9.47 -11.44
CA LEU A 79 8.61 8.27 -10.61
C LEU A 79 7.19 7.72 -10.69
N PRO A 80 7.01 6.38 -10.71
CA PRO A 80 5.70 5.77 -10.60
C PRO A 80 5.10 6.09 -9.22
N GLU A 81 3.78 6.21 -9.16
CA GLU A 81 3.07 6.65 -7.95
C GLU A 81 3.36 5.76 -6.73
N ILE A 82 3.53 4.44 -6.92
CA ILE A 82 3.95 3.54 -5.84
C ILE A 82 5.31 3.92 -5.24
N ALA A 83 6.28 4.35 -6.07
CA ALA A 83 7.59 4.80 -5.58
C ALA A 83 7.47 6.14 -4.84
N LYS A 84 6.61 7.05 -5.35
CA LYS A 84 6.31 8.32 -4.69
C LYS A 84 5.67 8.11 -3.31
N VAL A 85 4.66 7.24 -3.20
CA VAL A 85 4.00 6.89 -1.92
C VAL A 85 5.01 6.32 -0.93
N ASN A 86 5.85 5.37 -1.37
CA ASN A 86 6.87 4.77 -0.51
C ASN A 86 7.88 5.81 0.00
N ALA A 87 8.32 6.73 -0.85
CA ALA A 87 9.24 7.80 -0.47
C ALA A 87 8.60 8.77 0.55
N ILE A 88 7.34 9.15 0.33
CA ILE A 88 6.56 9.99 1.26
C ILE A 88 6.47 9.33 2.64
N PHE A 89 6.01 8.08 2.71
CA PHE A 89 5.88 7.38 3.99
C PHE A 89 7.22 7.18 4.70
N LYS A 90 8.29 6.85 3.96
CA LYS A 90 9.62 6.74 4.55
C LYS A 90 10.05 8.06 5.20
N GLN A 91 9.83 9.20 4.55
CA GLN A 91 10.14 10.50 5.13
C GLN A 91 9.27 10.81 6.35
N ILE A 92 7.95 10.63 6.25
CA ILE A 92 7.03 10.88 7.37
C ILE A 92 7.41 10.02 8.59
N PHE A 93 7.64 8.72 8.40
CA PHE A 93 8.01 7.82 9.51
C PHE A 93 9.39 8.16 10.09
N THR A 94 10.34 8.58 9.26
CA THR A 94 11.65 9.03 9.74
C THR A 94 11.50 10.27 10.62
N LEU A 95 10.69 11.24 10.19
CA LEU A 95 10.40 12.46 10.96
C LEU A 95 9.64 12.14 12.25
N ALA A 96 8.61 11.31 12.19
CA ALA A 96 7.85 10.89 13.37
C ALA A 96 8.75 10.16 14.38
N SER A 97 9.65 9.30 13.89
CA SER A 97 10.61 8.58 14.74
C SER A 97 11.59 9.54 15.41
N SER A 98 12.13 10.53 14.69
CA SER A 98 13.05 11.51 15.28
C SER A 98 12.38 12.40 16.31
N LEU A 99 11.09 12.70 16.15
CA LEU A 99 10.29 13.44 17.12
C LEU A 99 9.93 12.61 18.35
N SER A 100 9.72 11.31 18.21
CA SER A 100 9.39 10.41 19.32
C SER A 100 10.58 10.10 20.24
N LEU A 101 11.82 10.30 19.76
CA LEU A 101 13.04 10.16 20.57
C LEU A 101 13.40 11.43 21.36
N ARG A 102 12.57 12.48 21.27
CA ARG A 102 12.74 13.75 21.97
C ARG A 102 11.74 13.88 23.11
#